data_AF-B4HQM8-F1
#
_entry.id   AF-B4HQM8-F1
#
_cell.length_a   1.000
_cell.length_b   1.000
_cell.length_c   1.000
_cell.angle_alpha   90.00
_cell.angle_beta   90.00
_cell.angle_gamma   90.00
#
_symmetry.space_group_name_H-M   'P 1'
#
loop_
_entity.id
_entity.type
_entity.pdbx_description
1 polymer ?
#
loop_
_entity_poly.entity_id
_entity_poly.type
_entity_poly.pdbx_seq_one_letter_code
_entity_poly.pdbx_strand_id
1 'polypeptide(L)'
;MLFFCPSCGNILIIEEDTNCHRFTCNTCPYISKIRRKISTKTFPRLKEVDHVLGGKAAWENVDSTDAECPTCGHKRAYFMQIQTRSADEPMTTFYNRMQHQASELRIPVCAVGDKAALQLARQCLLGGQVIALPTDTVYGLACDANNETAIQRLYEIKGRDEHKPVAICVHNISALRRFGQAAHLSDELLTRLLPGPLTIVIERTVQLSNRFLNPSTSKIGIRIPDFNFMRDLCGVWQEQPLALTSANRSSAPSSLQVSEFRSLWPQLGAVFDAGRIGLTEERRLASTVIDLATPGYFEIVRAGVALKPTLSLMDEFGIRPRKML
;
A
#
# COMPACT_ATOMS: atom_id res chain seq x y z
N MET A 1 23.52 27.41 -4.25
CA MET A 1 24.63 26.44 -4.29
C MET A 1 25.87 27.18 -4.76
N LEU A 2 26.77 27.53 -3.85
CA LEU A 2 28.13 28.02 -4.11
C LEU A 2 28.96 27.56 -2.91
N PHE A 3 29.26 26.26 -2.86
CA PHE A 3 30.17 25.70 -1.86
C PHE A 3 31.63 25.85 -2.27
N PHE A 4 31.90 26.33 -3.49
CA PHE A 4 33.22 26.42 -4.07
C PHE A 4 33.52 27.84 -4.54
N CYS A 5 34.78 28.24 -4.36
CA CYS A 5 35.29 29.54 -4.74
C CYS A 5 35.30 29.67 -6.26
N PRO A 6 34.71 30.74 -6.84
CA PRO A 6 34.71 30.92 -8.29
C PRO A 6 36.11 31.23 -8.85
N SER A 7 37.05 31.69 -8.01
CA SER A 7 38.40 32.03 -8.44
C SER A 7 39.36 30.84 -8.47
N CYS A 8 39.27 29.91 -7.52
CA CYS A 8 40.23 28.80 -7.39
C CYS A 8 39.59 27.41 -7.21
N GLY A 9 38.27 27.30 -7.19
CA GLY A 9 37.55 26.03 -7.06
C GLY A 9 37.58 25.39 -5.67
N ASN A 10 38.30 25.95 -4.70
CA ASN A 10 38.35 25.40 -3.33
C ASN A 10 37.08 25.67 -2.53
N ILE A 11 36.84 24.84 -1.52
CA ILE A 11 35.64 24.96 -0.68
C ILE A 11 35.61 26.30 0.06
N LEU A 12 34.47 26.98 0.04
CA LEU A 12 34.25 28.23 0.78
C LEU A 12 33.86 27.90 2.22
N ILE A 13 34.43 28.64 3.15
CA ILE A 13 34.15 28.55 4.59
C ILE A 13 33.26 29.72 4.98
N ILE A 14 32.40 29.52 5.98
CA ILE A 14 31.55 30.57 6.53
C ILE A 14 32.26 31.17 7.74
N GLU A 15 32.52 32.46 7.69
CA GLU A 15 32.99 33.26 8.83
C GLU A 15 31.91 34.24 9.28
N GLU A 16 31.90 34.56 10.57
CA GLU A 16 31.05 35.59 11.15
C GLU A 16 31.83 36.91 11.27
N ASP A 17 31.28 37.98 10.69
CA ASP A 17 31.76 39.34 10.85
C ASP A 17 30.75 40.12 11.71
N THR A 18 31.18 41.25 12.27
CA THR A 18 30.44 42.12 13.20
C THR A 18 28.97 42.39 12.86
N ASN A 19 28.58 42.35 11.57
CA ASN A 19 27.21 42.59 11.11
C ASN A 19 26.63 41.54 10.15
N CYS A 20 27.38 40.53 9.70
CA CYS A 20 26.86 39.48 8.82
C CYS A 20 27.81 38.29 8.65
N HIS A 21 27.28 37.10 8.33
CA HIS A 21 28.10 35.99 7.85
C HIS A 21 28.62 36.24 6.43
N ARG A 22 29.82 35.75 6.14
CA ARG A 22 30.47 35.86 4.82
C ARG A 22 31.12 34.53 4.43
N PHE A 23 31.18 34.26 3.13
CA PHE A 23 31.99 33.19 2.56
C PHE A 23 33.42 33.69 2.34
N THR A 24 34.40 32.98 2.88
CA THR A 24 35.83 33.21 2.67
C THR A 24 36.46 31.98 2.02
N CYS A 25 37.49 32.19 1.20
CA CYS A 25 38.34 31.11 0.71
C CYS A 25 39.66 31.12 1.49
N ASN A 26 40.07 29.96 2.01
CA ASN A 26 41.35 29.85 2.72
C ASN A 26 42.58 29.91 1.81
N THR A 27 42.39 29.83 0.49
CA THR A 27 43.49 29.70 -0.47
C THR A 27 43.67 30.95 -1.33
N CYS A 28 42.67 31.83 -1.42
CA CYS A 28 42.74 33.04 -2.23
C CYS A 28 41.94 34.18 -1.55
N PRO A 29 42.16 35.46 -1.91
CA PRO A 29 41.54 36.59 -1.24
C PRO A 29 40.04 36.78 -1.58
N TYR A 30 39.36 35.74 -2.05
CA TYR A 30 37.94 35.80 -2.37
C TYR A 30 37.08 35.88 -1.10
N ILE A 31 36.28 36.94 -1.01
CA ILE A 31 35.34 37.18 0.09
C ILE A 31 33.98 37.58 -0.49
N SER A 32 32.90 36.93 -0.04
CA SER A 32 31.54 37.23 -0.48
C SER A 32 30.55 37.24 0.69
N LYS A 33 29.84 38.35 0.89
CA LYS A 33 28.86 38.50 1.99
C LYS A 33 27.60 37.65 1.77
N ILE A 34 27.10 36.99 2.81
CA ILE A 34 25.87 36.19 2.76
C ILE A 34 24.68 37.14 2.96
N ARG A 35 23.97 37.46 1.87
CA ARG A 35 22.84 38.40 1.88
C ARG A 35 21.47 37.76 2.10
N ARG A 36 21.38 36.43 2.02
CA ARG A 36 20.11 35.68 2.12
C ARG A 36 20.32 34.41 2.93
N LYS A 37 19.30 33.97 3.66
CA LYS A 37 19.32 32.70 4.40
C LYS A 37 19.46 31.53 3.42
N ILE A 38 20.50 30.72 3.58
CA ILE A 38 20.72 29.49 2.82
C ILE A 38 20.56 28.33 3.79
N SER A 39 19.63 27.41 3.51
CA SER A 39 19.51 26.16 4.25
C SER A 39 19.66 24.98 3.31
N THR A 40 20.30 23.92 3.77
CA THR A 40 20.39 22.64 3.06
C THR A 40 19.96 21.57 4.05
N LYS A 41 18.91 20.82 3.71
CA LYS A 41 18.45 19.67 4.50
C LYS A 41 19.06 18.42 3.89
N THR A 42 20.00 17.79 4.60
CA THR A 42 20.52 16.47 4.24
C THR A 42 19.81 15.45 5.12
N PHE A 43 19.04 14.56 4.53
CA PHE A 43 18.37 13.49 5.26
C PHE A 43 19.35 12.32 5.41
N PRO A 44 19.72 11.94 6.65
CA PRO A 44 20.54 10.76 6.86
C PRO A 44 19.77 9.53 6.38
N ARG A 45 20.38 8.75 5.49
CA ARG A 45 19.90 7.40 5.16
C ARG A 45 20.54 6.43 6.15
N LEU A 46 19.75 5.47 6.65
CA LEU A 46 20.31 4.34 7.39
C LEU A 46 21.33 3.62 6.50
N LYS A 47 22.51 3.35 7.06
CA LYS A 47 23.49 2.48 6.43
C LYS A 47 22.86 1.10 6.27
N GLU A 48 22.90 0.54 5.07
CA GLU A 48 22.45 -0.83 4.86
C GLU A 48 23.26 -1.75 5.77
N VAL A 49 22.57 -2.63 6.49
CA VAL A 49 23.22 -3.58 7.39
C VAL A 49 23.85 -4.65 6.51
N ASP A 50 25.16 -4.59 6.36
CA ASP A 50 25.91 -5.64 5.67
C ASP A 50 25.74 -6.95 6.43
N HIS A 51 25.43 -8.02 5.71
CA HIS A 51 25.36 -9.36 6.29
C HIS A 51 26.76 -9.76 6.78
N VAL A 52 26.87 -10.13 8.06
CA VAL A 52 28.13 -10.45 8.76
C VAL A 52 28.95 -11.53 8.04
N LEU A 53 28.31 -12.40 7.26
CA LEU A 53 28.93 -13.50 6.50
C LEU A 53 28.77 -13.34 4.98
N GLY A 54 28.66 -12.10 4.50
CA GLY A 54 28.46 -11.78 3.08
C GLY A 54 27.00 -11.91 2.63
N GLY A 55 26.68 -11.24 1.52
CA GLY A 55 25.35 -11.31 0.90
C GLY A 55 25.10 -12.64 0.17
N LYS A 56 24.03 -12.69 -0.63
CA LYS A 56 23.58 -13.91 -1.34
C LYS A 56 24.70 -14.61 -2.13
N ALA A 57 25.56 -13.84 -2.81
CA ALA A 57 26.65 -14.35 -3.61
C ALA A 57 27.67 -15.21 -2.82
N ALA A 58 27.90 -14.91 -1.54
CA ALA A 58 28.83 -15.67 -0.70
C ALA A 58 28.30 -17.08 -0.37
N TRP A 59 26.98 -17.28 -0.48
CA TRP A 59 26.31 -18.53 -0.12
C TRP A 59 25.88 -19.36 -1.33
N GLU A 60 26.09 -18.92 -2.57
CA GLU A 60 25.57 -19.61 -3.77
C GLU A 60 26.19 -21.00 -4.01
N ASN A 61 27.45 -21.22 -3.59
CA ASN A 61 28.20 -22.45 -3.87
C ASN A 61 28.75 -23.13 -2.61
N VAL A 62 28.06 -22.99 -1.47
CA VAL A 62 28.50 -23.59 -0.21
C VAL A 62 28.14 -25.07 -0.13
N ASP A 63 28.88 -25.80 0.70
CA ASP A 63 28.65 -27.23 0.94
C ASP A 63 27.29 -27.50 1.61
N SER A 64 26.77 -28.71 1.41
CA SER A 64 25.49 -29.16 1.98
C SER A 64 25.62 -30.52 2.65
N THR A 65 24.82 -30.74 3.69
CA THR A 65 24.75 -32.01 4.45
C THR A 65 23.29 -32.39 4.73
N ASP A 66 23.05 -33.68 4.96
CA ASP A 66 21.72 -34.21 5.28
C ASP A 66 21.44 -34.01 6.79
N ALA A 67 20.95 -32.82 7.14
CA ALA A 67 20.54 -32.45 8.49
C ALA A 67 19.19 -31.72 8.45
N GLU A 68 18.30 -32.08 9.37
CA GLU A 68 16.93 -31.54 9.42
C GLU A 68 16.86 -30.19 10.14
N CYS A 69 16.24 -29.19 9.51
CA CYS A 69 16.05 -27.88 10.11
C CYS A 69 14.92 -27.89 11.16
N PRO A 70 15.19 -27.54 12.44
CA PRO A 70 14.20 -27.58 13.52
C PRO A 70 13.06 -26.55 13.37
N THR A 71 13.22 -25.53 12.52
CA THR A 71 12.20 -24.50 12.30
C THR A 71 11.30 -24.78 11.09
N CYS A 72 11.77 -25.54 10.09
CA CYS A 72 10.99 -25.75 8.86
C CYS A 72 10.98 -27.17 8.30
N GLY A 73 11.59 -28.16 8.98
CA GLY A 73 11.54 -29.58 8.60
C GLY A 73 12.23 -29.92 7.28
N HIS A 74 13.11 -29.05 6.76
CA HIS A 74 13.85 -29.32 5.53
C HIS A 74 15.02 -30.26 5.84
N LYS A 75 15.21 -31.32 5.04
CA LYS A 75 16.15 -32.43 5.32
C LYS A 75 17.62 -32.16 4.96
N ARG A 76 17.93 -30.99 4.40
CA ARG A 76 19.28 -30.59 4.00
C ARG A 76 19.65 -29.24 4.60
N ALA A 77 20.85 -29.15 5.15
CA ALA A 77 21.43 -27.93 5.68
C ALA A 77 22.66 -27.52 4.85
N TYR A 78 22.78 -26.22 4.58
CA TYR A 78 23.95 -25.65 3.91
C TYR A 78 24.86 -25.04 4.96
N PHE A 79 26.16 -25.19 4.78
CA PHE A 79 27.13 -24.72 5.77
C PHE A 79 28.37 -24.12 5.13
N MET A 80 28.96 -23.15 5.82
CA MET A 80 30.26 -22.57 5.48
C MET A 80 31.17 -22.73 6.68
N GLN A 81 32.38 -23.23 6.46
CA GLN A 81 33.39 -23.35 7.51
C GLN A 81 34.37 -22.19 7.40
N ILE A 82 34.53 -21.45 8.50
CA ILE A 82 35.49 -20.35 8.57
C ILE A 82 36.42 -20.60 9.74
N GLN A 83 37.72 -20.44 9.48
CA GLN A 83 38.74 -20.44 10.52
C GLN A 83 38.70 -19.11 11.28
N THR A 84 38.03 -19.11 12.42
CA THR A 84 37.86 -17.91 13.27
C THR A 84 38.92 -17.83 14.37
N ARG A 85 39.77 -18.86 14.52
CA ARG A 85 40.75 -19.05 15.60
C ARG A 85 42.03 -19.71 15.08
N SER A 86 43.01 -19.96 15.95
CA SER A 86 44.29 -20.61 15.63
C SER A 86 44.13 -21.93 14.86
N ALA A 87 45.08 -22.25 13.97
CA ALA A 87 45.00 -23.41 13.06
C ALA A 87 44.89 -24.77 13.76
N ASP A 88 45.29 -24.86 15.03
CA ASP A 88 45.20 -26.06 15.85
C ASP A 88 43.77 -26.30 16.40
N GLU A 89 42.86 -25.32 16.27
CA GLU A 89 41.45 -25.44 16.63
C GLU A 89 40.58 -25.78 15.41
N PRO A 90 39.53 -26.61 15.58
CA PRO A 90 38.64 -26.96 14.48
C PRO A 90 37.91 -25.73 13.92
N MET A 91 37.67 -25.74 12.61
CA MET A 91 36.92 -24.68 11.93
C MET A 91 35.52 -24.49 12.53
N THR A 92 35.07 -23.25 12.61
CA THR A 92 33.68 -22.95 13.01
C THR A 92 32.75 -23.16 11.82
N THR A 93 31.81 -24.09 11.98
CA THR A 93 30.77 -24.35 10.96
C THR A 93 29.59 -23.42 11.17
N PHE A 94 29.36 -22.53 10.21
CA PHE A 94 28.18 -21.67 10.16
C PHE A 94 27.12 -22.33 9.29
N TYR A 95 26.02 -22.73 9.92
CA TYR A 95 24.85 -23.18 9.18
C TYR A 95 24.07 -21.96 8.72
N ASN A 96 23.78 -21.91 7.43
CA ASN A 96 22.78 -21.00 6.92
C ASN A 96 21.65 -21.83 6.34
N ARG A 97 20.44 -21.39 6.65
CA ARG A 97 19.33 -21.75 5.80
C ARG A 97 19.64 -21.06 4.49
N MET A 98 20.08 -21.78 3.45
CA MET A 98 19.91 -21.24 2.11
C MET A 98 18.44 -20.81 2.09
N GLN A 99 18.22 -19.52 1.90
CA GLN A 99 17.09 -19.14 1.08
C GLN A 99 17.37 -19.98 -0.16
N HIS A 100 16.70 -21.14 -0.26
CA HIS A 100 16.39 -21.72 -1.57
C HIS A 100 16.21 -20.49 -2.44
N GLN A 101 16.94 -20.38 -3.56
CA GLN A 101 16.46 -19.59 -4.69
C GLN A 101 14.97 -19.74 -4.61
N ALA A 102 14.27 -18.70 -4.14
CA ALA A 102 12.93 -18.89 -3.61
C ALA A 102 12.23 -19.50 -4.79
N SER A 103 11.94 -20.80 -4.73
CA SER A 103 11.33 -21.52 -5.84
C SER A 103 10.13 -20.65 -6.10
N GLU A 104 10.16 -19.86 -7.19
CA GLU A 104 9.47 -18.55 -7.26
C GLU A 104 8.24 -18.70 -6.41
N LEU A 105 8.12 -18.03 -5.26
CA LEU A 105 6.97 -18.25 -4.38
C LEU A 105 5.78 -17.91 -5.27
N ARG A 106 5.23 -18.94 -5.93
CA ARG A 106 4.31 -18.80 -7.05
C ARG A 106 3.04 -18.64 -6.29
N ILE A 107 2.83 -17.39 -5.91
CA ILE A 107 1.60 -16.95 -5.33
C ILE A 107 0.52 -17.52 -6.24
N PRO A 108 -0.50 -18.18 -5.67
CA PRO A 108 -1.56 -18.75 -6.46
C PRO A 108 -2.23 -17.63 -7.26
N VAL A 109 -2.19 -17.76 -8.58
CA VAL A 109 -2.93 -16.92 -9.51
C VAL A 109 -4.11 -17.74 -10.00
N CYS A 110 -5.31 -17.33 -9.64
CA CYS A 110 -6.53 -18.06 -9.95
C CYS A 110 -7.44 -17.23 -10.84
N ALA A 111 -7.96 -17.81 -11.91
CA ALA A 111 -9.03 -17.16 -12.67
C ALA A 111 -10.28 -17.02 -11.79
N VAL A 112 -10.95 -15.86 -11.82
CA VAL A 112 -12.16 -15.64 -11.00
C VAL A 112 -13.32 -16.59 -11.33
N GLY A 113 -13.31 -17.20 -12.51
CA GLY A 113 -14.29 -18.22 -12.92
C GLY A 113 -14.03 -19.62 -12.37
N ASP A 114 -12.89 -19.85 -11.70
CA ASP A 114 -12.58 -21.13 -11.09
C ASP A 114 -13.44 -21.34 -9.83
N LYS A 115 -14.04 -22.52 -9.69
CA LYS A 115 -14.85 -22.91 -8.52
C LYS A 115 -14.05 -22.83 -7.22
N ALA A 116 -12.74 -23.05 -7.26
CA ALA A 116 -11.86 -22.99 -6.10
C ALA A 116 -11.47 -21.54 -5.71
N ALA A 117 -11.69 -20.55 -6.59
CA ALA A 117 -11.18 -19.19 -6.37
C ALA A 117 -11.77 -18.52 -5.12
N LEU A 118 -13.09 -18.62 -4.93
CA LEU A 118 -13.75 -18.05 -3.75
C LEU A 118 -13.29 -18.72 -2.45
N GLN A 119 -13.10 -20.04 -2.48
CA GLN A 119 -12.60 -20.80 -1.32
C GLN A 119 -11.16 -20.39 -0.97
N LEU A 120 -10.29 -20.26 -1.97
CA LEU A 120 -8.92 -19.80 -1.77
C LEU A 120 -8.90 -18.36 -1.22
N ALA A 121 -9.70 -17.46 -1.78
CA ALA A 121 -9.80 -16.08 -1.29
C ALA A 121 -10.17 -16.04 0.19
N ARG A 122 -11.19 -16.81 0.58
CA ARG A 122 -11.60 -16.95 1.98
C ARG A 122 -10.49 -17.52 2.86
N GLN A 123 -9.77 -18.55 2.41
CA GLN A 123 -8.65 -19.14 3.16
C GLN A 123 -7.52 -18.13 3.38
N CYS A 124 -7.14 -17.37 2.35
CA CYS A 124 -6.14 -16.31 2.48
C CYS A 124 -6.57 -15.24 3.49
N LEU A 125 -7.83 -14.80 3.44
CA LEU A 125 -8.36 -13.81 4.37
C LEU A 125 -8.40 -14.35 5.81
N LEU A 126 -8.81 -15.60 6.03
CA LEU A 126 -8.75 -16.26 7.35
C LEU A 126 -7.31 -16.35 7.87
N GLY A 127 -6.34 -16.54 6.98
CA GLY A 127 -4.91 -16.51 7.31
C GLY A 127 -4.33 -15.10 7.54
N GLY A 128 -5.14 -14.04 7.52
CA GLY A 128 -4.69 -12.65 7.68
C GLY A 128 -3.84 -12.14 6.51
N GLN A 129 -3.95 -12.77 5.34
CA GLN A 129 -3.19 -12.39 4.15
C GLN A 129 -3.87 -11.26 3.38
N VAL A 130 -3.06 -10.49 2.65
CA VAL A 130 -3.54 -9.52 1.65
C VAL A 130 -3.64 -10.22 0.30
N ILE A 131 -4.78 -10.09 -0.36
CA ILE A 131 -5.04 -10.69 -1.69
C ILE A 131 -5.24 -9.60 -2.73
N ALA A 132 -4.93 -9.89 -4.00
CA ALA A 132 -5.28 -9.02 -5.12
C ALA A 132 -6.52 -9.55 -5.83
N LEU A 133 -7.47 -8.68 -6.14
CA LEU A 133 -8.75 -9.05 -6.75
C LEU A 133 -9.24 -8.00 -7.75
N PRO A 134 -10.07 -8.39 -8.73
CA PRO A 134 -10.66 -7.46 -9.68
C PRO A 134 -11.87 -6.74 -9.07
N THR A 135 -12.09 -5.51 -9.51
CA THR A 135 -13.35 -4.78 -9.28
C THR A 135 -13.92 -4.30 -10.61
N ASP A 136 -15.10 -3.69 -10.58
CA ASP A 136 -15.78 -3.03 -11.71
C ASP A 136 -15.04 -1.79 -12.25
N THR A 137 -13.95 -1.34 -11.60
CA THR A 137 -13.12 -0.22 -12.07
C THR A 137 -11.68 -0.61 -12.32
N VAL A 138 -10.99 -1.09 -11.29
CA VAL A 138 -9.55 -1.41 -11.32
C VAL A 138 -9.27 -2.62 -10.42
N TYR A 139 -8.11 -3.26 -10.56
CA TYR A 139 -7.67 -4.24 -9.58
C TYR A 139 -7.40 -3.57 -8.23
N GLY A 140 -7.71 -4.29 -7.15
CA GLY A 140 -7.51 -3.86 -5.78
C GLY A 140 -6.74 -4.86 -4.94
N LEU A 141 -6.06 -4.38 -3.91
CA LEU A 141 -5.56 -5.17 -2.79
C LEU A 141 -6.60 -5.14 -1.69
N ALA A 142 -6.93 -6.32 -1.17
CA ALA A 142 -7.91 -6.49 -0.12
C ALA A 142 -7.41 -7.35 1.03
N CYS A 143 -7.90 -7.06 2.22
CA CYS A 143 -7.74 -7.88 3.41
C CYS A 143 -8.95 -7.71 4.34
N ASP A 144 -9.02 -8.53 5.39
CA ASP A 144 -10.02 -8.32 6.44
C ASP A 144 -9.81 -6.95 7.10
N ALA A 145 -10.86 -6.12 7.12
CA ALA A 145 -10.79 -4.79 7.70
C ALA A 145 -10.71 -4.82 9.24
N ASN A 146 -11.10 -5.93 9.87
CA ASN A 146 -11.06 -6.10 11.33
C ASN A 146 -9.77 -6.76 11.83
N ASN A 147 -8.91 -7.24 10.91
CA ASN A 147 -7.63 -7.84 11.27
C ASN A 147 -6.52 -6.76 11.29
N GLU A 148 -6.06 -6.41 12.49
CA GLU A 148 -5.04 -5.38 12.71
C GLU A 148 -3.74 -5.67 11.92
N THR A 149 -3.25 -6.92 11.99
CA THR A 149 -2.03 -7.36 11.29
C THR A 149 -2.19 -7.28 9.77
N ALA A 150 -3.35 -7.67 9.25
CA ALA A 150 -3.62 -7.63 7.82
C ALA A 150 -3.67 -6.19 7.28
N ILE A 151 -4.25 -5.26 8.04
CA ILE A 151 -4.27 -3.83 7.72
C ILE A 151 -2.87 -3.23 7.72
N GLN A 152 -2.04 -3.53 8.73
CA GLN A 152 -0.65 -3.07 8.76
C GLN A 152 0.12 -3.58 7.53
N ARG A 153 -0.02 -4.88 7.22
CA ARG A 153 0.58 -5.48 6.02
C ARG A 153 0.08 -4.82 4.73
N LEU A 154 -1.20 -4.44 4.65
CA LEU A 154 -1.75 -3.71 3.51
C LEU A 154 -1.06 -2.35 3.32
N TYR A 155 -0.79 -1.61 4.40
CA TYR A 155 -0.06 -0.35 4.34
C TYR A 155 1.40 -0.54 3.92
N GLU A 156 2.08 -1.55 4.48
CA GLU A 156 3.45 -1.92 4.14
C GLU A 156 3.60 -2.24 2.65
N ILE A 157 2.76 -3.13 2.11
CA ILE A 157 2.77 -3.54 0.70
C ILE A 157 2.61 -2.33 -0.22
N LYS A 158 1.74 -1.39 0.17
CA LYS A 158 1.49 -0.18 -0.60
C LYS A 158 2.61 0.84 -0.53
N GLY A 159 3.48 0.78 0.48
CA GLY A 159 4.42 1.85 0.82
C GLY A 159 3.67 3.17 1.06
N ARG A 160 2.56 3.10 1.78
CA ARG A 160 1.63 4.23 1.96
C ARG A 160 1.83 4.84 3.34
N ASP A 161 1.76 6.16 3.39
CA ASP A 161 1.59 6.91 4.62
C ASP A 161 0.21 6.57 5.21
N GLU A 162 0.18 6.11 6.47
CA GLU A 162 -1.03 5.78 7.23
C GLU A 162 -2.07 6.90 7.22
N HIS A 163 -1.66 8.14 6.94
CA HIS A 163 -2.54 9.30 6.80
C HIS A 163 -3.44 9.27 5.56
N LYS A 164 -3.16 8.45 4.54
CA LYS A 164 -4.01 8.35 3.34
C LYS A 164 -5.07 7.25 3.52
N PRO A 165 -6.37 7.58 3.65
CA PRO A 165 -7.39 6.60 4.01
C PRO A 165 -7.61 5.48 2.99
N VAL A 166 -7.96 4.31 3.48
CA VAL A 166 -8.37 3.08 2.77
C VAL A 166 -9.88 2.95 2.85
N ALA A 167 -10.53 2.56 1.75
CA ALA A 167 -11.96 2.30 1.74
C ALA A 167 -12.24 0.85 2.21
N ILE A 168 -13.46 0.56 2.62
CA ILE A 168 -13.96 -0.79 2.81
C ILE A 168 -14.95 -1.17 1.71
N CYS A 169 -15.01 -2.45 1.40
CA CYS A 169 -16.01 -3.08 0.55
C CYS A 169 -16.94 -3.93 1.40
N VAL A 170 -18.23 -3.83 1.10
CA VAL A 170 -19.30 -4.53 1.81
C VAL A 170 -20.27 -5.17 0.81
N HIS A 171 -21.04 -6.16 1.27
CA HIS A 171 -21.90 -6.96 0.39
C HIS A 171 -23.13 -6.20 -0.11
N ASN A 172 -23.75 -5.36 0.72
CA ASN A 172 -25.03 -4.71 0.44
C ASN A 172 -25.21 -3.40 1.24
N ILE A 173 -26.31 -2.69 1.00
CA ILE A 173 -26.65 -1.43 1.67
C ILE A 173 -26.85 -1.61 3.18
N SER A 174 -27.40 -2.75 3.62
CA SER A 174 -27.54 -3.06 5.05
C SER A 174 -26.19 -3.09 5.75
N ALA A 175 -25.18 -3.70 5.14
CA ALA A 175 -23.80 -3.69 5.63
C ALA A 175 -23.16 -2.29 5.56
N LEU A 176 -23.48 -1.49 4.55
CA LEU A 176 -23.07 -0.07 4.53
C LEU A 176 -23.60 0.68 5.75
N ARG A 177 -24.89 0.55 6.07
CA ARG A 177 -25.51 1.18 7.26
C ARG A 177 -24.97 0.62 8.57
N ARG A 178 -24.51 -0.62 8.56
CA ARG A 178 -23.89 -1.29 9.70
C ARG A 178 -22.53 -0.67 10.06
N PHE A 179 -21.69 -0.39 9.06
CA PHE A 179 -20.31 0.11 9.26
C PHE A 179 -20.16 1.62 9.10
N GLY A 180 -21.15 2.31 8.54
CA GLY A 180 -21.14 3.77 8.37
C GLY A 180 -22.46 4.42 8.76
N GLN A 181 -22.36 5.62 9.34
CA GLN A 181 -23.50 6.44 9.76
C GLN A 181 -24.15 7.07 8.52
N ALA A 182 -25.12 6.35 7.95
CA ALA A 182 -25.81 6.73 6.71
C ALA A 182 -27.31 6.97 6.91
N ALA A 183 -27.81 7.11 8.14
CA ALA A 183 -29.24 7.20 8.44
C ALA A 183 -29.96 8.35 7.71
N HIS A 184 -29.25 9.43 7.38
CA HIS A 184 -29.75 10.57 6.63
C HIS A 184 -29.83 10.35 5.11
N LEU A 185 -29.22 9.29 4.59
CA LEU A 185 -29.27 8.93 3.17
C LEU A 185 -30.47 8.01 2.94
N SER A 186 -31.34 8.33 1.98
CA SER A 186 -32.50 7.49 1.66
C SER A 186 -32.10 6.19 0.96
N ASP A 187 -32.92 5.15 1.08
CA ASP A 187 -32.67 3.88 0.39
C ASP A 187 -32.75 4.03 -1.13
N GLU A 188 -33.61 4.91 -1.63
CA GLU A 188 -33.69 5.23 -3.06
C GLU A 188 -32.39 5.86 -3.57
N LEU A 189 -31.79 6.78 -2.82
CA LEU A 189 -30.49 7.36 -3.17
C LEU A 189 -29.40 6.29 -3.17
N LEU A 190 -29.31 5.49 -2.11
CA LEU A 190 -28.27 4.48 -1.97
C LEU A 190 -28.36 3.38 -3.05
N THR A 191 -29.56 2.95 -3.41
CA THR A 191 -29.77 1.94 -4.48
C THR A 191 -29.46 2.47 -5.88
N ARG A 192 -29.53 3.79 -6.10
CA ARG A 192 -29.10 4.42 -7.36
C ARG A 192 -27.60 4.72 -7.41
N LEU A 193 -26.97 4.90 -6.26
CA LEU A 193 -25.52 5.09 -6.14
C LEU A 193 -24.72 3.78 -6.12
N LEU A 194 -25.32 2.70 -5.61
CA LEU A 194 -24.66 1.42 -5.34
C LEU A 194 -25.56 0.23 -5.73
N PRO A 195 -25.00 -0.89 -6.22
CA PRO A 195 -23.57 -1.15 -6.45
C PRO A 195 -22.99 -0.37 -7.64
N GLY A 196 -21.67 -0.20 -7.68
CA GLY A 196 -21.02 0.41 -8.84
C GLY A 196 -19.69 1.15 -8.59
N PRO A 197 -19.26 1.97 -9.56
CA PRO A 197 -17.97 2.67 -9.56
C PRO A 197 -17.94 3.92 -8.67
N LEU A 198 -18.57 3.85 -7.49
CA LEU A 198 -18.67 4.92 -6.51
C LEU A 198 -18.17 4.47 -5.14
N THR A 199 -17.53 5.37 -4.40
CA THR A 199 -17.16 5.20 -2.99
C THR A 199 -17.77 6.33 -2.18
N ILE A 200 -18.61 5.99 -1.20
CA ILE A 200 -19.29 6.94 -0.33
C ILE A 200 -18.48 7.12 0.95
N VAL A 201 -18.04 8.33 1.25
CA VAL A 201 -17.35 8.68 2.50
C VAL A 201 -18.36 9.20 3.51
N ILE A 202 -18.42 8.55 4.67
CA ILE A 202 -19.32 8.86 5.80
C ILE A 202 -18.60 8.62 7.13
N GLU A 203 -19.17 9.06 8.25
CA GLU A 203 -18.65 8.72 9.58
C GLU A 203 -18.74 7.22 9.83
N ARG A 204 -17.68 6.61 10.38
CA ARG A 204 -17.72 5.18 10.72
C ARG A 204 -18.59 4.93 11.95
N THR A 205 -19.16 3.74 12.07
CA THR A 205 -19.83 3.30 13.30
C THR A 205 -18.83 2.63 14.25
N VAL A 206 -19.24 2.41 15.51
CA VAL A 206 -18.47 1.67 16.51
C VAL A 206 -18.22 0.20 16.13
N GLN A 207 -18.97 -0.33 15.15
CA GLN A 207 -18.79 -1.71 14.68
C GLN A 207 -17.52 -1.88 13.84
N LEU A 208 -16.94 -0.79 13.33
CA LEU A 208 -15.65 -0.77 12.66
C LEU A 208 -14.56 -0.34 13.67
N SER A 209 -14.27 -1.23 14.63
CA SER A 209 -13.46 -0.92 15.82
C SER A 209 -11.94 -1.04 15.62
N ASN A 210 -11.48 -1.50 14.45
CA ASN A 210 -10.05 -1.61 14.16
C ASN A 210 -9.40 -0.21 14.10
N ARG A 211 -8.63 0.11 15.15
CA ARG A 211 -7.91 1.39 15.29
C ARG A 211 -6.82 1.63 14.25
N PHE A 212 -6.28 0.56 13.65
CA PHE A 212 -5.26 0.68 12.60
C PHE A 212 -5.88 1.03 11.25
N LEU A 213 -7.19 0.80 11.07
CA LEU A 213 -7.88 1.21 9.84
C LEU A 213 -8.12 2.71 9.87
N ASN A 214 -7.37 3.47 9.07
CA ASN A 214 -7.47 4.92 8.94
C ASN A 214 -7.39 5.65 10.29
N PRO A 215 -6.25 5.60 11.00
CA PRO A 215 -6.11 6.15 12.35
C PRO A 215 -6.25 7.68 12.40
N SER A 216 -6.08 8.36 11.26
CA SER A 216 -6.07 9.83 11.15
C SER A 216 -7.46 10.48 10.96
N THR A 217 -8.54 9.71 10.85
CA THR A 217 -9.87 10.26 10.55
C THR A 217 -10.98 9.41 11.14
N SER A 218 -12.10 10.02 11.55
CA SER A 218 -13.32 9.29 11.94
C SER A 218 -14.11 8.76 10.73
N LYS A 219 -13.87 9.31 9.53
CA LYS A 219 -14.58 8.93 8.32
C LYS A 219 -14.07 7.63 7.71
N ILE A 220 -14.93 6.95 6.98
CA ILE A 220 -14.63 5.76 6.20
C ILE A 220 -15.26 5.85 4.81
N GLY A 221 -14.50 5.49 3.77
CA GLY A 221 -15.04 5.26 2.44
C GLY A 221 -15.64 3.87 2.36
N ILE A 222 -16.91 3.74 1.98
CA ILE A 222 -17.60 2.46 1.80
C ILE A 222 -17.98 2.30 0.33
N ARG A 223 -17.74 1.11 -0.21
CA ARG A 223 -18.05 0.75 -1.60
C ARG A 223 -18.79 -0.60 -1.65
N ILE A 224 -19.68 -0.73 -2.62
CA ILE A 224 -20.29 -2.00 -3.03
C ILE A 224 -19.92 -2.18 -4.52
N PRO A 225 -18.81 -2.87 -4.83
CA PRO A 225 -18.37 -3.05 -6.22
C PRO A 225 -19.40 -3.84 -7.04
N ASP A 226 -19.70 -3.39 -8.25
CA ASP A 226 -20.56 -4.13 -9.18
C ASP A 226 -19.77 -5.18 -9.97
N PHE A 227 -19.20 -6.14 -9.23
CA PHE A 227 -18.40 -7.22 -9.79
C PHE A 227 -18.74 -8.54 -9.08
N ASN A 228 -19.19 -9.55 -9.84
CA ASN A 228 -19.73 -10.80 -9.27
C ASN A 228 -18.80 -11.44 -8.25
N PHE A 229 -17.51 -11.62 -8.58
CA PHE A 229 -16.53 -12.20 -7.65
C PHE A 229 -16.42 -11.42 -6.33
N MET A 230 -16.51 -10.09 -6.37
CA MET A 230 -16.48 -9.26 -5.16
C MET A 230 -17.75 -9.38 -4.33
N ARG A 231 -18.91 -9.39 -5.00
CA ARG A 231 -20.21 -9.56 -4.33
C ARG A 231 -20.29 -10.93 -3.66
N ASP A 232 -19.87 -11.97 -4.36
CA ASP A 232 -19.83 -13.35 -3.85
C ASP A 232 -18.85 -13.46 -2.69
N LEU A 233 -17.63 -12.93 -2.83
CA LEU A 233 -16.62 -12.93 -1.77
C LEU A 233 -17.12 -12.20 -0.51
N CYS A 234 -17.67 -10.98 -0.63
CA CYS A 234 -18.24 -10.25 0.50
C CYS A 234 -19.44 -10.98 1.12
N GLY A 235 -20.23 -11.71 0.33
CA GLY A 235 -21.35 -12.52 0.81
C GLY A 235 -20.89 -13.73 1.62
N VAL A 236 -19.92 -14.49 1.12
CA VAL A 236 -19.37 -15.66 1.84
C VAL A 236 -18.42 -15.27 2.98
N TRP A 237 -17.93 -14.03 3.01
CA TRP A 237 -17.08 -13.48 4.07
C TRP A 237 -17.89 -13.01 5.29
N GLN A 238 -18.88 -13.79 5.74
CA GLN A 238 -19.67 -13.53 6.96
C GLN A 238 -20.25 -12.11 7.06
N GLU A 239 -20.51 -11.47 5.92
CA GLU A 239 -20.92 -10.06 5.82
C GLU A 239 -19.97 -9.06 6.53
N GLN A 240 -18.70 -9.43 6.70
CA GLN A 240 -17.67 -8.57 7.27
C GLN A 240 -17.07 -7.64 6.21
N PRO A 241 -16.54 -6.47 6.61
CA PRO A 241 -15.98 -5.52 5.67
C PRO A 241 -14.58 -5.97 5.22
N LEU A 242 -14.31 -5.85 3.93
CA LEU A 242 -12.96 -6.01 3.39
C LEU A 242 -12.34 -4.63 3.19
N ALA A 243 -11.17 -4.38 3.75
CA ALA A 243 -10.41 -3.19 3.39
C ALA A 243 -9.98 -3.33 1.93
N LEU A 244 -10.14 -2.26 1.13
CA LEU A 244 -9.84 -2.25 -0.29
C LEU A 244 -9.09 -0.98 -0.67
N THR A 245 -7.98 -1.16 -1.38
CA THR A 245 -7.28 -0.09 -2.09
C THR A 245 -6.85 -0.55 -3.47
N SER A 246 -6.52 0.35 -4.39
CA SER A 246 -6.11 -0.03 -5.75
C SER A 246 -4.80 -0.83 -5.75
N ALA A 247 -4.64 -1.80 -6.65
CA ALA A 247 -3.48 -2.68 -6.74
C ALA A 247 -2.33 -2.04 -7.53
N ASN A 248 -1.60 -1.13 -6.92
CA ASN A 248 -0.46 -0.41 -7.50
C ASN A 248 0.46 0.06 -6.38
N ARG A 249 1.73 0.36 -6.62
CA ARG A 249 2.53 1.08 -5.59
C ARG A 249 1.96 2.49 -5.38
N SER A 250 2.17 3.08 -4.20
CA SER A 250 1.75 4.47 -3.95
C SER A 250 2.24 5.39 -5.08
N SER A 251 1.35 6.25 -5.57
CA SER A 251 1.58 7.18 -6.70
C SER A 251 1.78 6.56 -8.10
N ALA A 252 1.76 5.23 -8.26
CA ALA A 252 1.72 4.58 -9.57
C ALA A 252 0.29 4.63 -10.18
N PRO A 253 0.12 4.49 -11.51
CA PRO A 253 -1.21 4.41 -12.12
C PRO A 253 -2.00 3.21 -11.59
N SER A 254 -3.33 3.33 -11.59
CA SER A 254 -4.23 2.22 -11.22
C SER A 254 -4.11 1.06 -12.21
N SER A 255 -4.21 -0.17 -11.72
CA SER A 255 -4.00 -1.37 -12.53
C SER A 255 -5.30 -1.90 -13.14
N LEU A 256 -5.27 -2.17 -14.45
CA LEU A 256 -6.37 -2.79 -15.21
C LEU A 256 -6.14 -4.27 -15.49
N GLN A 257 -4.94 -4.79 -15.29
CA GLN A 257 -4.60 -6.19 -15.51
C GLN A 257 -3.54 -6.67 -14.54
N VAL A 258 -3.54 -7.97 -14.23
CA VAL A 258 -2.67 -8.54 -13.17
C VAL A 258 -1.17 -8.37 -13.44
N SER A 259 -0.78 -8.25 -14.71
CA SER A 259 0.62 -8.03 -15.10
C SER A 259 1.18 -6.70 -14.62
N GLU A 260 0.35 -5.68 -14.44
CA GLU A 260 0.77 -4.31 -14.10
C GLU A 260 1.23 -4.15 -12.64
N PHE A 261 0.93 -5.12 -11.77
CA PHE A 261 1.33 -5.11 -10.37
C PHE A 261 2.07 -6.38 -9.94
N ARG A 262 2.72 -7.09 -10.88
CA ARG A 262 3.56 -8.28 -10.60
C ARG A 262 4.59 -8.06 -9.50
N SER A 263 5.14 -6.84 -9.38
CA SER A 263 6.10 -6.50 -8.33
C SER A 263 5.54 -6.62 -6.90
N LEU A 264 4.22 -6.61 -6.73
CA LEU A 264 3.57 -6.73 -5.42
C LEU A 264 3.29 -8.19 -5.05
N TRP A 265 3.25 -9.09 -6.03
CA TRP A 265 2.84 -10.48 -5.85
C TRP A 265 3.57 -11.20 -4.72
N PRO A 266 4.91 -11.10 -4.56
CA PRO A 266 5.63 -11.83 -3.51
C PRO A 266 5.17 -11.53 -2.08
N GLN A 267 4.41 -10.44 -1.88
CA GLN A 267 3.92 -10.02 -0.56
C GLN A 267 2.44 -10.41 -0.33
N LEU A 268 1.76 -10.91 -1.36
CA LEU A 268 0.34 -11.26 -1.36
C LEU A 268 0.12 -12.76 -1.09
N GLY A 269 -1.06 -13.09 -0.58
CA GLY A 269 -1.51 -14.47 -0.40
C GLY A 269 -2.00 -15.14 -1.69
N ALA A 270 -2.67 -14.36 -2.56
CA ALA A 270 -3.20 -14.83 -3.84
C ALA A 270 -3.50 -13.65 -4.79
N VAL A 271 -3.53 -13.92 -6.10
CA VAL A 271 -4.04 -13.01 -7.13
C VAL A 271 -5.22 -13.67 -7.82
N PHE A 272 -6.35 -12.98 -7.86
CA PHE A 272 -7.54 -13.39 -8.61
C PHE A 272 -7.57 -12.63 -9.93
N ASP A 273 -7.53 -13.33 -11.05
CA ASP A 273 -7.42 -12.76 -12.40
C ASP A 273 -8.76 -12.85 -13.15
N ALA A 274 -9.25 -11.71 -13.61
CA ALA A 274 -10.42 -11.58 -14.50
C ALA A 274 -10.04 -11.07 -15.89
N GLY A 275 -8.76 -11.09 -16.25
CA GLY A 275 -8.23 -10.44 -17.43
C GLY A 275 -8.18 -8.93 -17.28
N ARG A 276 -8.32 -8.22 -18.41
CA ARG A 276 -8.29 -6.76 -18.45
C ARG A 276 -9.63 -6.17 -18.02
N ILE A 277 -9.61 -5.27 -17.04
CA ILE A 277 -10.80 -4.54 -16.59
C ILE A 277 -11.11 -3.40 -17.55
N GLY A 278 -12.24 -3.54 -18.24
CA GLY A 278 -12.74 -2.58 -19.21
C GLY A 278 -11.92 -2.48 -20.49
N LEU A 279 -12.44 -1.72 -21.45
CA LEU A 279 -11.86 -1.57 -22.78
C LEU A 279 -11.05 -0.28 -22.93
N THR A 280 -11.35 0.74 -22.13
CA THR A 280 -10.76 2.08 -22.22
C THR A 280 -9.87 2.41 -21.02
N GLU A 281 -8.89 3.27 -21.24
CA GLU A 281 -7.99 3.77 -20.20
C GLU A 281 -8.73 4.65 -19.17
N GLU A 282 -9.92 5.17 -19.49
CA GLU A 282 -10.78 5.93 -18.57
C GLU A 282 -11.08 5.16 -17.28
N ARG A 283 -11.11 3.83 -17.33
CA ARG A 283 -11.30 2.97 -16.15
C ARG A 283 -10.20 3.15 -15.09
N ARG A 284 -9.00 3.62 -15.48
CA ARG A 284 -7.89 3.90 -14.55
C ARG A 284 -8.17 5.06 -13.59
N LEU A 285 -9.14 5.92 -13.92
CA LEU A 285 -9.64 6.96 -13.01
C LEU A 285 -10.24 6.37 -11.72
N ALA A 286 -10.48 5.05 -11.69
CA ALA A 286 -11.04 4.32 -10.56
C ALA A 286 -12.44 4.86 -10.15
N SER A 287 -12.92 4.48 -8.97
CA SER A 287 -14.21 4.94 -8.48
C SER A 287 -14.22 6.45 -8.22
N THR A 288 -15.36 7.11 -8.46
CA THR A 288 -15.59 8.44 -7.91
C THR A 288 -15.71 8.33 -6.40
N VAL A 289 -15.10 9.27 -5.67
CA VAL A 289 -15.18 9.32 -4.21
C VAL A 289 -15.96 10.57 -3.83
N ILE A 290 -17.09 10.37 -3.17
CA ILE A 290 -18.00 11.42 -2.72
C ILE A 290 -18.13 11.37 -1.20
N ASP A 291 -17.93 12.51 -0.55
CA ASP A 291 -18.22 12.69 0.88
C ASP A 291 -19.68 13.10 1.04
N LEU A 292 -20.43 12.26 1.76
CA LEU A 292 -21.83 12.45 2.12
C LEU A 292 -22.00 12.43 3.65
N ALA A 293 -20.94 12.68 4.42
CA ALA A 293 -20.98 12.64 5.87
C ALA A 293 -21.90 13.71 6.48
N THR A 294 -22.07 14.85 5.78
CA THR A 294 -22.91 15.96 6.25
C THR A 294 -24.28 15.92 5.57
N PRO A 295 -25.40 15.81 6.32
CA PRO A 295 -26.74 15.79 5.74
C PRO A 295 -27.02 16.99 4.82
N GLY A 296 -27.56 16.73 3.63
CA GLY A 296 -27.91 17.76 2.64
C GLY A 296 -26.75 18.34 1.86
N TYR A 297 -25.51 17.92 2.13
CA TYR A 297 -24.32 18.39 1.42
C TYR A 297 -23.46 17.26 0.87
N PHE A 298 -22.74 17.53 -0.22
CA PHE A 298 -21.74 16.64 -0.76
C PHE A 298 -20.43 17.34 -1.10
N GLU A 299 -19.33 16.58 -1.12
CA GLU A 299 -18.02 17.03 -1.61
C GLU A 299 -17.41 15.93 -2.49
N ILE A 300 -16.92 16.28 -3.68
CA ILE A 300 -16.17 15.34 -4.52
C ILE A 300 -14.73 15.30 -4.02
N VAL A 301 -14.41 14.26 -3.25
CA VAL A 301 -13.05 14.01 -2.74
C VAL A 301 -12.13 13.58 -3.87
N ARG A 302 -12.64 12.81 -4.83
CA ARG A 302 -11.91 12.39 -6.02
C ARG A 302 -12.85 12.17 -7.21
N ALA A 303 -12.53 12.83 -8.33
CA ALA A 303 -13.16 12.54 -9.62
C ALA A 303 -12.74 11.14 -10.12
N GLY A 304 -13.72 10.33 -10.49
CA GLY A 304 -13.53 8.99 -11.07
C GLY A 304 -14.51 8.71 -12.20
N VAL A 305 -14.66 7.43 -12.56
CA VAL A 305 -15.49 6.97 -13.68
C VAL A 305 -16.96 7.40 -13.53
N ALA A 306 -17.47 7.51 -12.30
CA ALA A 306 -18.87 7.84 -12.04
C ALA A 306 -19.15 9.35 -11.87
N LEU A 307 -18.18 10.25 -12.12
CA LEU A 307 -18.32 11.67 -11.71
C LEU A 307 -19.60 12.33 -12.26
N LYS A 308 -19.81 12.25 -13.58
CA LYS A 308 -20.96 12.87 -14.25
C LYS A 308 -22.30 12.33 -13.71
N PRO A 309 -22.57 11.00 -13.73
CA PRO A 309 -23.83 10.49 -13.20
C PRO A 309 -24.02 10.78 -11.72
N THR A 310 -22.95 10.79 -10.92
CA THR A 310 -23.04 11.17 -9.50
C THR A 310 -23.50 12.62 -9.33
N LEU A 311 -22.95 13.58 -10.08
CA LEU A 311 -23.35 14.98 -10.00
C LEU A 311 -24.82 15.19 -10.39
N SER A 312 -25.28 14.53 -11.46
CA SER A 312 -26.68 14.57 -11.88
C SER A 312 -27.61 14.03 -10.79
N LEU A 313 -27.21 12.96 -10.11
CA LEU A 313 -28.00 12.39 -9.01
C LEU A 313 -28.04 13.31 -7.78
N MET A 314 -26.93 13.99 -7.45
CA MET A 314 -26.93 14.92 -6.32
C MET A 314 -27.90 16.09 -6.55
N ASP A 315 -27.96 16.61 -7.78
CA ASP A 315 -28.90 17.66 -8.17
C ASP A 315 -30.36 17.18 -8.08
N GLU A 316 -30.64 15.98 -8.60
CA GLU A 316 -31.97 15.37 -8.56
C GLU A 316 -32.50 15.18 -7.13
N PHE A 317 -31.64 14.76 -6.20
CA PHE A 317 -31.99 14.59 -4.78
C PHE A 317 -31.86 15.88 -3.96
N GLY A 318 -31.53 17.02 -4.58
CA GLY A 318 -31.40 18.31 -3.92
C GLY A 318 -30.24 18.43 -2.92
N ILE A 319 -29.22 17.56 -3.04
CA ILE A 319 -28.03 17.56 -2.19
C ILE A 319 -27.04 18.58 -2.75
N ARG A 320 -26.64 19.55 -1.92
CA ARG A 320 -25.89 20.72 -2.39
C ARG A 320 -24.37 20.50 -2.28
N PRO A 321 -23.56 21.08 -3.17
CA PRO A 321 -22.11 21.05 -2.99
C PRO A 321 -21.74 21.82 -1.71
N ARG A 322 -20.82 21.27 -0.92
CA ARG A 322 -20.26 21.96 0.25
C ARG A 322 -19.46 23.16 -0.26
N LYS A 323 -19.91 24.39 0.04
CA LYS A 323 -19.15 25.60 -0.30
C LYS A 323 -17.83 25.56 0.49
N MET A 324 -16.70 25.65 -0.23
CA MET A 324 -15.44 26.00 0.40
C MET A 324 -15.57 27.45 0.90
N LEU A 325 -15.55 27.61 2.23
CA LEU A 325 -15.35 28.92 2.87
C LEU A 325 -13.89 29.34 2.70
#